data_AF-A0A372QFS3-F1
#
_entry.id   AF-A0A372QFS3-F1
#
_cell.length_a   1.000
_cell.length_b   1.000
_cell.length_c   1.000
_cell.angle_alpha   90.00
_cell.angle_beta   90.00
_cell.angle_gamma   90.00
#
_symmetry.space_group_name_H-M   'P 1'
#
loop_
_entity.id
_entity.type
_entity.pdbx_description
1 polymer ?
#
loop_
_entity_poly.entity_id
_entity_poly.type
_entity_poly.pdbx_seq_one_letter_code
_entity_poly.pdbx_strand_id
1 'polypeptide(L)'
;MVYRANWKNSRNTLALKSFNDSTAEKIVYELKIQREVHFNDNIIKFLGVTLNNQNSGSIKRYMLVMEYADSGTLRNYLEKNINSLTWNDKLKMAYQLASGVSCLHDENIIHRDLHSCNVLVHQNTIKLADFGLSKMINDSKPSKQYGVAPYVDPKKFVTESYSINKKSDVYSIGVLLWEISSCRPPFKDMSNQLVLPIRISQGLRETPIPKTPKDYENLYTDCWKLEPDDRPTIQIVVTRLEAIMTKYNITTKHDWTPPIIGNNLSHNNLSQSFNNNIYNNTIRVEAPQTSFYKQKSEKDIVDGISAFDETVYDQNKKQKILNYIKEHHMTPEKIFDWLSNNQVEANSLLVLGDFNYLGIATMIDKEKAYEYYEEAGNKGNSLAQYTLGIMSEKELQSTSAAIYWFDQSAKQGNQKAINDFYRLQTSNCRTLSSNKYDILGNRL
;
A
#
# COMPACT_ATOMS: atom_id res chain seq x y z
N MET A 1 -12.20 15.58 -8.49
CA MET A 1 -12.75 15.19 -9.82
C MET A 1 -11.94 14.04 -10.39
N VAL A 2 -12.53 13.16 -11.21
CA VAL A 2 -11.82 12.05 -11.88
C VAL A 2 -11.97 12.21 -13.39
N TYR A 3 -10.87 12.09 -14.13
CA TYR A 3 -10.84 12.19 -15.59
C TYR A 3 -10.38 10.87 -16.21
N ARG A 4 -10.94 10.50 -17.36
CA ARG A 4 -10.41 9.44 -18.21
C ARG A 4 -9.28 10.01 -19.07
N ALA A 5 -8.14 9.33 -19.12
CA ALA A 5 -6.99 9.71 -19.94
C ALA A 5 -6.51 8.53 -20.78
N ASN A 6 -5.93 8.81 -21.96
CA ASN A 6 -5.26 7.81 -22.78
C ASN A 6 -3.75 8.02 -22.68
N TRP A 7 -3.01 6.95 -22.42
CA TRP A 7 -1.54 7.04 -22.36
C TRP A 7 -0.94 7.16 -23.76
N LYS A 8 -0.07 8.16 -23.97
CA LYS A 8 0.52 8.47 -25.28
C LYS A 8 1.25 7.24 -25.84
N ASN A 9 1.00 6.93 -27.12
CA ASN A 9 1.58 5.80 -27.85
C ASN A 9 1.19 4.40 -27.34
N SER A 10 0.17 4.27 -26.49
CA SER A 10 -0.40 2.97 -26.11
C SER A 10 -1.93 2.99 -26.24
N ARG A 11 -2.56 1.81 -26.27
CA ARG A 11 -4.03 1.69 -26.15
C ARG A 11 -4.51 1.74 -24.69
N ASN A 12 -3.62 1.98 -23.73
CA ASN A 12 -3.95 1.91 -22.32
C ASN A 12 -4.73 3.16 -21.88
N THR A 13 -5.89 2.91 -21.27
CA THR A 13 -6.72 3.94 -20.65
C THR A 13 -6.37 4.02 -19.16
N LEU A 14 -6.35 5.24 -18.62
CA LEU A 14 -6.00 5.57 -17.24
C LEU A 14 -7.08 6.45 -16.61
N ALA A 15 -7.14 6.47 -15.29
CA ALA A 15 -7.93 7.42 -14.51
C ALA A 15 -7.01 8.46 -13.85
N LEU A 16 -7.37 9.74 -13.95
CA LEU A 16 -6.68 10.85 -13.29
C LEU A 16 -7.57 11.43 -12.20
N LYS A 17 -7.21 11.21 -10.92
CA LYS A 17 -7.91 11.78 -9.78
C LYS A 17 -7.29 13.13 -9.42
N SER A 18 -8.05 14.19 -9.61
CA SER A 18 -7.71 15.56 -9.20
C SER A 18 -8.36 15.90 -7.87
N PHE A 19 -7.60 16.61 -7.04
CA PHE A 19 -8.05 17.11 -5.77
C PHE A 19 -8.40 18.59 -5.91
N ASN A 20 -9.61 18.95 -5.48
CA ASN A 20 -10.10 20.32 -5.59
C ASN A 20 -9.37 21.26 -4.61
N ASP A 21 -8.95 20.73 -3.45
CA ASP A 21 -8.39 21.53 -2.34
C ASP A 21 -7.51 20.66 -1.40
N SER A 22 -6.46 20.06 -1.97
CA SER A 22 -5.52 19.22 -1.21
C SER A 22 -4.16 19.87 -1.10
N THR A 23 -3.70 20.05 0.14
CA THR A 23 -2.28 20.11 0.43
C THR A 23 -1.61 18.83 -0.08
N ALA A 24 -0.35 18.94 -0.53
CA ALA A 24 0.44 17.78 -0.94
C ALA A 24 0.44 16.66 0.12
N GLU A 25 0.28 17.03 1.40
CA GLU A 25 0.12 16.10 2.52
C GLU A 25 -1.04 15.12 2.37
N LYS A 26 -2.23 15.56 1.92
CA LYS A 26 -3.38 14.64 1.75
C LYS A 26 -3.11 13.62 0.67
N ILE A 27 -2.44 14.04 -0.41
CA ILE A 27 -2.05 13.16 -1.53
C ILE A 27 -1.02 12.15 -1.04
N VAL A 28 0.04 12.62 -0.37
CA VAL A 28 1.09 11.76 0.20
C VAL A 28 0.48 10.77 1.21
N TYR A 29 -0.50 11.20 1.99
CA TYR A 29 -1.19 10.33 2.95
C TYR A 29 -2.03 9.24 2.25
N GLU A 30 -2.85 9.61 1.26
CA GLU A 30 -3.61 8.64 0.46
C GLU A 30 -2.67 7.62 -0.22
N LEU A 31 -1.54 8.11 -0.75
CA LEU A 31 -0.51 7.27 -1.37
C LEU A 31 0.15 6.30 -0.39
N LYS A 32 0.43 6.74 0.84
CA LYS A 32 1.01 5.85 1.87
C LYS A 32 0.07 4.68 2.14
N ILE A 33 -1.20 4.96 2.40
CA ILE A 33 -2.21 3.91 2.64
C ILE A 33 -2.30 2.97 1.45
N GLN A 34 -2.46 3.52 0.23
CA GLN A 34 -2.65 2.69 -0.96
C GLN A 34 -1.42 1.82 -1.28
N ARG A 35 -0.22 2.27 -0.93
CA ARG A 35 1.02 1.47 -1.11
C ARG A 35 1.08 0.25 -0.20
N GLU A 36 0.57 0.32 1.03
CA GLU A 36 0.55 -0.83 1.94
C GLU A 36 -0.27 -1.99 1.37
N VAL A 37 -1.30 -1.70 0.58
CA VAL A 37 -2.28 -2.70 0.10
C VAL A 37 -2.26 -2.89 -1.42
N HIS A 38 -1.27 -2.31 -2.11
CA HIS A 38 -1.21 -2.29 -3.59
C HIS A 38 -1.07 -3.69 -4.22
N PHE A 39 -0.61 -4.67 -3.44
CA PHE A 39 -0.39 -6.04 -3.89
C PHE A 39 -1.71 -6.81 -4.10
N ASN A 40 -2.82 -6.31 -3.55
CA ASN A 40 -4.11 -7.00 -3.60
C ASN A 40 -4.87 -6.64 -4.89
N ASP A 41 -5.29 -7.67 -5.64
CA ASP A 41 -5.98 -7.49 -6.93
C ASP A 41 -7.36 -6.83 -6.81
N ASN A 42 -7.99 -6.84 -5.63
CA ASN A 42 -9.24 -6.14 -5.37
C ASN A 42 -9.07 -4.69 -4.93
N ILE A 43 -7.85 -4.13 -5.03
CA ILE A 43 -7.57 -2.71 -4.83
C ILE A 43 -7.27 -2.06 -6.19
N ILE A 44 -7.79 -0.86 -6.41
CA ILE A 44 -7.48 -0.09 -7.63
C ILE A 44 -5.98 0.23 -7.65
N LYS A 45 -5.31 -0.06 -8.77
CA LYS A 45 -3.85 0.14 -8.84
C LYS A 45 -3.50 1.62 -8.94
N PHE A 46 -2.57 2.04 -8.10
CA PHE A 46 -1.89 3.32 -8.23
C PHE A 46 -0.73 3.19 -9.23
N LEU A 47 -0.62 4.12 -10.17
CA LEU A 47 0.34 4.07 -11.26
C LEU A 47 1.32 5.25 -11.29
N GLY A 48 1.06 6.33 -10.55
CA GLY A 48 1.96 7.47 -10.49
C GLY A 48 1.27 8.79 -10.16
N VAL A 49 2.04 9.87 -10.10
CA VAL A 49 1.52 11.22 -9.89
C VAL A 49 1.83 12.05 -11.12
N THR A 50 0.89 12.91 -11.52
CA THR A 50 1.09 13.88 -12.61
C THR A 50 0.70 15.29 -12.17
N LEU A 51 1.12 16.27 -12.96
CA LEU A 51 0.86 17.69 -12.74
C LEU A 51 -0.08 18.20 -13.82
N ASN A 52 -1.11 18.93 -13.42
CA ASN A 52 -1.91 19.70 -14.35
C ASN A 52 -1.35 21.13 -14.46
N ASN A 53 -0.66 21.41 -15.57
CA ASN A 53 0.01 22.69 -15.84
C ASN A 53 -0.89 23.70 -16.59
N GLN A 54 -2.21 23.52 -16.59
CA GLN A 54 -3.07 24.25 -17.53
C GLN A 54 -3.22 25.76 -17.33
N ASN A 55 -2.52 26.44 -16.41
CA ASN A 55 -2.49 27.90 -16.38
C ASN A 55 -1.16 28.41 -15.78
N SER A 56 -0.40 29.20 -16.55
CA SER A 56 0.91 29.78 -16.20
C SER A 56 0.90 30.81 -15.05
N GLY A 57 -0.13 30.81 -14.21
CA GLY A 57 -0.24 31.65 -13.01
C GLY A 57 -1.05 31.01 -11.87
N SER A 58 -1.41 29.72 -11.97
CA SER A 58 -2.19 28.99 -10.95
C SER A 58 -1.33 28.04 -10.13
N ILE A 59 -1.72 27.79 -8.88
CA ILE A 59 -1.18 26.76 -7.98
C ILE A 59 -1.04 25.42 -8.72
N LYS A 60 0.14 24.78 -8.62
CA LYS A 60 0.40 23.44 -9.18
C LYS A 60 -0.63 22.45 -8.64
N ARG A 61 -1.43 21.85 -9.52
CA ARG A 61 -2.41 20.83 -9.13
C ARG A 61 -1.88 19.44 -9.45
N TYR A 62 -1.51 18.71 -8.40
CA TYR A 62 -1.16 17.30 -8.48
C TYR A 62 -2.41 16.44 -8.74
N MET A 63 -2.24 15.38 -9.50
CA MET A 63 -3.27 14.36 -9.76
C MET A 63 -2.68 12.97 -9.57
N LEU A 64 -3.46 12.04 -9.00
CA LEU A 64 -3.11 10.62 -9.00
C LEU A 64 -3.42 10.00 -10.36
N VAL A 65 -2.49 9.23 -10.88
CA VAL A 65 -2.66 8.36 -12.04
C VAL A 65 -2.98 6.96 -11.53
N MET A 66 -4.12 6.42 -11.95
CA MET A 66 -4.68 5.17 -11.44
C MET A 66 -5.12 4.27 -12.60
N GLU A 67 -5.23 2.98 -12.31
CA GLU A 67 -5.90 1.99 -13.17
C GLU A 67 -7.30 2.47 -13.55
N TYR A 68 -7.67 2.28 -14.82
CA TYR A 68 -8.99 2.63 -15.31
C TYR A 68 -9.92 1.42 -15.20
N ALA A 69 -10.91 1.52 -14.33
CA ALA A 69 -11.98 0.54 -14.20
C ALA A 69 -13.01 0.71 -15.34
N ASP A 70 -12.91 -0.15 -16.35
CA ASP A 70 -13.71 -0.10 -17.59
C ASP A 70 -15.24 -0.16 -17.40
N SER A 71 -15.71 -0.70 -16.28
CA SER A 71 -17.13 -0.85 -16.00
C SER A 71 -17.67 0.22 -15.02
N GLY A 72 -16.81 1.17 -14.62
CA GLY A 72 -17.17 2.29 -13.75
C GLY A 72 -17.41 1.87 -12.30
N THR A 73 -18.28 2.62 -11.61
CA THR A 73 -18.64 2.33 -10.21
C THR A 73 -19.56 1.11 -10.09
N LEU A 74 -19.51 0.44 -8.96
CA LEU A 74 -20.42 -0.66 -8.61
C LEU A 74 -21.88 -0.21 -8.73
N ARG A 75 -22.21 1.01 -8.28
CA ARG A 75 -23.57 1.56 -8.39
C ARG A 75 -24.08 1.56 -9.84
N ASN A 76 -23.27 2.09 -10.75
CA ASN A 76 -23.62 2.16 -12.18
C ASN A 76 -23.64 0.76 -12.81
N TYR A 77 -22.72 -0.11 -12.40
CA TYR A 77 -22.65 -1.48 -12.89
C TYR A 77 -23.88 -2.29 -12.52
N LEU A 78 -24.32 -2.23 -11.25
CA LEU A 78 -25.52 -2.93 -10.76
C LEU A 78 -26.79 -2.43 -11.46
N GLU A 79 -26.89 -1.12 -11.69
CA GLU A 79 -28.05 -0.54 -12.38
C GLU A 79 -28.12 -0.99 -13.85
N LYS A 80 -27.00 -0.98 -14.56
CA LYS A 80 -26.94 -1.41 -15.97
C LYS A 80 -27.19 -2.91 -16.14
N ASN A 81 -26.79 -3.73 -15.17
CA ASN A 81 -26.79 -5.19 -15.28
C ASN A 81 -27.85 -5.88 -14.40
N ILE A 82 -28.88 -5.16 -13.95
CA ILE A 82 -29.92 -5.70 -13.05
C ILE A 82 -30.59 -6.98 -13.58
N ASN A 83 -30.77 -7.07 -14.91
CA ASN A 83 -31.42 -8.20 -15.56
C ASN A 83 -30.45 -9.33 -15.98
N SER A 84 -29.14 -9.08 -15.96
CA SER A 84 -28.12 -10.05 -16.42
C SER A 84 -27.34 -10.68 -15.27
N LEU A 85 -27.24 -10.03 -14.11
CA LEU A 85 -26.47 -10.53 -12.97
C LEU A 85 -27.12 -11.76 -12.33
N THR A 86 -26.41 -12.87 -12.39
CA THR A 86 -26.79 -14.11 -11.71
C THR A 86 -26.37 -14.08 -10.24
N TRP A 87 -26.88 -15.01 -9.43
CA TRP A 87 -26.41 -15.18 -8.05
C TRP A 87 -24.93 -15.57 -7.95
N ASN A 88 -24.40 -16.26 -8.96
CA ASN A 88 -22.97 -16.57 -9.05
C ASN A 88 -22.14 -15.28 -9.14
N ASP A 89 -22.54 -14.37 -10.03
CA ASP A 89 -21.85 -13.08 -10.21
C ASP A 89 -21.93 -12.24 -8.92
N LYS A 90 -23.12 -12.16 -8.32
CA LYS A 90 -23.35 -11.43 -7.06
C LYS A 90 -22.49 -11.96 -5.92
N LEU A 91 -22.39 -13.29 -5.76
CA LEU A 91 -21.57 -13.91 -4.73
C LEU A 91 -20.07 -13.69 -4.96
N LYS A 92 -19.60 -13.76 -6.21
CA LYS A 92 -18.21 -13.44 -6.56
C LYS A 92 -17.87 -11.98 -6.25
N MET A 93 -18.76 -11.04 -6.61
CA MET A 93 -18.58 -9.62 -6.29
C MET A 93 -18.57 -9.38 -4.78
N ALA A 94 -19.49 -10.00 -4.04
CA ALA A 94 -19.54 -9.92 -2.59
C ALA A 94 -18.27 -10.46 -1.92
N TYR A 95 -17.77 -11.61 -2.38
CA TYR A 95 -16.54 -12.21 -1.89
C TYR A 95 -15.34 -11.31 -2.16
N GLN A 96 -15.14 -10.86 -3.41
CA GLN A 96 -14.04 -9.97 -3.78
C GLN A 96 -14.07 -8.65 -2.99
N LEU A 97 -15.26 -8.08 -2.77
CA LEU A 97 -15.44 -6.91 -1.94
C LEU A 97 -14.99 -7.16 -0.49
N ALA A 98 -15.45 -8.26 0.12
CA ALA A 98 -15.09 -8.61 1.49
C ALA A 98 -13.60 -8.94 1.62
N SER A 99 -13.00 -9.65 0.66
CA SER A 99 -11.57 -9.96 0.61
C SER A 99 -10.72 -8.70 0.49
N GLY A 100 -11.12 -7.74 -0.35
CA GLY A 100 -10.46 -6.44 -0.46
C GLY A 100 -10.45 -5.69 0.88
N VAL A 101 -11.59 -5.63 1.58
CA VAL A 101 -11.67 -4.99 2.91
C VAL A 101 -10.91 -5.79 3.98
N SER A 102 -10.90 -7.11 3.90
CA SER A 102 -10.10 -7.96 4.79
C SER A 102 -8.63 -7.61 4.70
N CYS A 103 -8.10 -7.45 3.48
CA CYS A 103 -6.72 -7.02 3.26
C CYS A 103 -6.42 -5.66 3.90
N LEU A 104 -7.33 -4.68 3.81
CA LEU A 104 -7.16 -3.41 4.51
C LEU A 104 -7.09 -3.62 6.03
N HIS A 105 -7.99 -4.44 6.58
CA HIS A 105 -8.06 -4.66 8.02
C HIS A 105 -6.85 -5.41 8.55
N ASP A 106 -6.30 -6.37 7.81
CA ASP A 106 -5.08 -7.09 8.17
C ASP A 106 -3.88 -6.12 8.29
N GLU A 107 -3.80 -5.13 7.41
CA GLU A 107 -2.82 -4.03 7.45
C GLU A 107 -3.21 -2.88 8.41
N ASN A 108 -4.20 -3.09 9.28
CA ASN A 108 -4.70 -2.09 10.25
C ASN A 108 -5.14 -0.76 9.63
N ILE A 109 -5.66 -0.82 8.40
CA ILE A 109 -6.27 0.29 7.68
C ILE A 109 -7.80 0.18 7.80
N ILE A 110 -8.45 1.29 8.13
CA ILE A 110 -9.90 1.43 8.10
C ILE A 110 -10.25 2.31 6.90
N HIS A 111 -11.16 1.86 6.03
CA HIS A 111 -11.50 2.58 4.80
C HIS A 111 -12.35 3.84 5.08
N ARG A 112 -13.35 3.71 5.96
CA ARG A 112 -14.21 4.79 6.51
C ARG A 112 -15.21 5.43 5.54
N ASP A 113 -15.06 5.19 4.25
CA ASP A 113 -15.97 5.70 3.21
C ASP A 113 -16.35 4.63 2.18
N LEU A 114 -16.69 3.43 2.66
CA LEU A 114 -17.15 2.34 1.79
C LEU A 114 -18.58 2.60 1.33
N HIS A 115 -18.76 2.81 0.03
CA HIS A 115 -20.06 2.86 -0.63
C HIS A 115 -19.90 2.51 -2.11
N SER A 116 -21.01 2.24 -2.81
CA SER A 116 -20.97 1.69 -4.17
C SER A 116 -20.43 2.63 -5.26
N CYS A 117 -20.12 3.89 -4.92
CA CYS A 117 -19.40 4.80 -5.82
C CYS A 117 -17.88 4.80 -5.58
N ASN A 118 -17.41 4.31 -4.42
CA ASN A 118 -16.00 4.09 -4.12
C ASN A 118 -15.57 2.63 -4.37
N VAL A 119 -16.50 1.76 -4.72
CA VAL A 119 -16.23 0.44 -5.28
C VAL A 119 -16.33 0.52 -6.80
N LEU A 120 -15.31 0.09 -7.52
CA LEU A 120 -15.26 0.06 -8.97
C LEU A 120 -15.33 -1.38 -9.48
N VAL A 121 -15.71 -1.53 -10.75
CA VAL A 121 -15.72 -2.82 -11.45
C VAL A 121 -14.80 -2.72 -12.65
N HIS A 122 -13.83 -3.64 -12.75
CA HIS A 122 -12.93 -3.77 -13.87
C HIS A 122 -12.88 -5.22 -14.34
N GLN A 123 -13.24 -5.50 -15.59
CA GLN A 123 -13.23 -6.87 -16.14
C GLN A 123 -13.97 -7.86 -15.22
N ASN A 124 -15.19 -7.49 -14.78
CA ASN A 124 -16.02 -8.24 -13.82
C ASN A 124 -15.37 -8.51 -12.45
N THR A 125 -14.31 -7.78 -12.10
CA THR A 125 -13.63 -7.86 -10.81
C THR A 125 -13.84 -6.58 -10.00
N ILE A 126 -14.10 -6.73 -8.71
CA ILE A 126 -14.22 -5.60 -7.78
C ILE A 126 -12.86 -4.95 -7.53
N LYS A 127 -12.84 -3.62 -7.52
CA LYS A 127 -11.68 -2.78 -7.18
C LYS A 127 -12.11 -1.71 -6.16
N LEU A 128 -11.63 -1.82 -4.92
CA LEU A 128 -11.79 -0.76 -3.92
C LEU A 128 -10.97 0.46 -4.33
N ALA A 129 -11.58 1.64 -4.20
CA ALA A 129 -10.99 2.90 -4.57
C ALA A 129 -11.32 3.99 -3.55
N ASP A 130 -10.64 5.13 -3.71
CA ASP A 130 -10.79 6.34 -2.90
C ASP A 130 -10.42 6.16 -1.41
N PHE A 131 -9.11 6.22 -1.15
CA PHE A 131 -8.55 6.15 0.20
C PHE A 131 -8.47 7.51 0.89
N GLY A 132 -9.13 8.55 0.35
CA GLY A 132 -8.99 9.93 0.81
C GLY A 132 -9.45 10.16 2.26
N LEU A 133 -10.36 9.31 2.76
CA LEU A 133 -10.84 9.32 4.14
C LEU A 133 -10.32 8.15 4.99
N SER A 134 -9.57 7.24 4.37
CA SER A 134 -9.00 6.07 5.04
C SER A 134 -8.02 6.49 6.12
N LYS A 135 -7.79 5.59 7.07
CA LYS A 135 -6.98 5.90 8.25
C LYS A 135 -6.27 4.65 8.77
N MET A 136 -4.99 4.79 9.11
CA MET A 136 -4.27 3.81 9.92
C MET A 136 -4.74 3.90 11.37
N ILE A 137 -5.00 2.76 12.03
CA ILE A 137 -5.56 2.73 13.40
C ILE A 137 -4.72 3.53 14.41
N ASN A 138 -3.40 3.58 14.22
CA ASN A 138 -2.47 4.26 15.12
C ASN A 138 -2.41 5.79 14.93
N ASP A 139 -3.08 6.35 13.92
CA ASP A 139 -3.09 7.79 13.70
C ASP A 139 -4.01 8.50 14.72
N SER A 140 -3.46 9.46 15.44
CA SER A 140 -4.19 10.20 16.49
C SER A 140 -5.13 11.28 15.96
N LYS A 141 -5.10 11.60 14.66
CA LYS A 141 -5.91 12.69 14.10
C LYS A 141 -7.40 12.30 14.02
N PRO A 142 -8.31 13.01 14.71
CA PRO A 142 -9.74 12.84 14.48
C PRO A 142 -10.09 13.45 13.12
N SER A 143 -10.90 12.77 12.32
CA SER A 143 -11.45 13.36 11.09
C SER A 143 -12.92 13.69 11.30
N LYS A 144 -13.31 14.93 10.93
CA LYS A 144 -14.66 15.48 11.07
C LYS A 144 -15.53 15.21 9.83
N GLN A 145 -15.03 14.43 8.87
CA GLN A 145 -15.72 14.21 7.61
C GLN A 145 -16.64 13.00 7.70
N TYR A 146 -17.88 13.18 7.24
CA TYR A 146 -18.91 12.16 7.20
C TYR A 146 -18.90 11.47 5.83
N GLY A 147 -19.04 10.15 5.81
CA GLY A 147 -19.26 9.38 4.60
C GLY A 147 -20.72 9.45 4.11
N VAL A 148 -21.06 8.63 3.12
CA VAL A 148 -22.42 8.59 2.52
C VAL A 148 -23.42 7.93 3.48
N ALA A 149 -24.41 8.69 3.94
CA ALA A 149 -25.26 8.37 5.11
C ALA A 149 -25.79 6.91 5.21
N PRO A 150 -26.36 6.28 4.17
CA PRO A 150 -26.78 4.88 4.23
C PRO A 150 -25.71 3.89 4.72
N TYR A 151 -24.45 4.15 4.38
CA TYR A 151 -23.30 3.26 4.63
C TYR A 151 -22.54 3.63 5.91
N VAL A 152 -22.87 4.75 6.54
CA VAL A 152 -22.17 5.22 7.75
C VAL A 152 -22.67 4.45 8.97
N ASP A 153 -21.73 4.03 9.82
CA ASP A 153 -22.02 3.37 11.09
C ASP A 153 -23.06 4.16 11.92
N PRO A 154 -24.21 3.57 12.28
CA PRO A 154 -25.28 4.25 13.00
C PRO A 154 -24.83 4.89 14.31
N LYS A 155 -23.85 4.29 15.00
CA LYS A 155 -23.29 4.82 16.25
C LYS A 155 -22.67 6.20 16.06
N LYS A 156 -22.17 6.51 14.86
CA LYS A 156 -21.58 7.81 14.56
C LYS A 156 -22.60 8.95 14.58
N PHE A 157 -23.88 8.66 14.35
CA PHE A 157 -24.96 9.65 14.41
C PHE A 157 -25.48 9.89 15.83
N VAL A 158 -25.20 8.99 16.77
CA VAL A 158 -25.66 9.07 18.17
C VAL A 158 -24.59 9.68 19.06
N THR A 159 -23.33 9.29 18.85
CA THR A 159 -22.23 9.63 19.75
C THR A 159 -21.12 10.31 18.96
N GLU A 160 -20.94 11.61 19.16
CA GLU A 160 -19.93 12.40 18.43
C GLU A 160 -18.51 11.86 18.67
N SER A 161 -18.22 11.45 19.90
CA SER A 161 -16.96 10.83 20.33
C SER A 161 -16.73 9.41 19.82
N TYR A 162 -17.73 8.79 19.17
CA TYR A 162 -17.55 7.45 18.59
C TYR A 162 -16.48 7.49 17.50
N SER A 163 -15.44 6.69 17.71
CA SER A 163 -14.35 6.51 16.76
C SER A 163 -14.72 5.42 15.77
N ILE A 164 -14.72 5.80 14.48
CA ILE A 164 -14.90 4.87 13.37
C ILE A 164 -13.78 3.82 13.44
N ASN A 165 -14.15 2.55 13.38
CA ASN A 165 -13.26 1.41 13.54
C ASN A 165 -13.52 0.35 12.46
N LYS A 166 -12.82 -0.80 12.52
CA LYS A 166 -13.02 -1.92 11.58
C LYS A 166 -14.48 -2.40 11.51
N LYS A 167 -15.23 -2.39 12.62
CA LYS A 167 -16.67 -2.76 12.64
C LYS A 167 -17.56 -1.73 11.95
N SER A 168 -17.10 -0.49 11.81
CA SER A 168 -17.79 0.53 11.01
C SER A 168 -17.71 0.21 9.52
N ASP A 169 -16.54 -0.23 9.02
CA ASP A 169 -16.44 -0.73 7.64
C ASP A 169 -17.31 -1.98 7.42
N VAL A 170 -17.40 -2.88 8.42
CA VAL A 170 -18.29 -4.06 8.35
C VAL A 170 -19.76 -3.66 8.21
N TYR A 171 -20.20 -2.59 8.87
CA TYR A 171 -21.55 -2.05 8.66
C TYR A 171 -21.76 -1.62 7.21
N SER A 172 -20.81 -0.85 6.64
CA SER A 172 -20.85 -0.44 5.24
C SER A 172 -20.88 -1.63 4.29
N ILE A 173 -20.10 -2.69 4.58
CA ILE A 173 -20.14 -3.96 3.85
C ILE A 173 -21.54 -4.58 3.91
N GLY A 174 -22.22 -4.60 5.06
CA GLY A 174 -23.60 -5.10 5.17
C GLY A 174 -24.55 -4.38 4.20
N VAL A 175 -24.47 -3.06 4.12
CA VAL A 175 -25.28 -2.26 3.20
C VAL A 175 -24.93 -2.55 1.73
N LEU A 176 -23.63 -2.67 1.41
CA LEU A 176 -23.15 -3.03 0.07
C LEU A 176 -23.58 -4.44 -0.36
N LEU A 177 -23.56 -5.42 0.56
CA LEU A 177 -24.01 -6.78 0.29
C LEU A 177 -25.51 -6.81 -0.01
N TRP A 178 -26.31 -6.04 0.74
CA TRP A 178 -27.73 -5.85 0.44
C TRP A 178 -27.92 -5.19 -0.93
N GLU A 179 -27.14 -4.15 -1.25
CA GLU A 179 -27.20 -3.45 -2.54
C GLU A 179 -26.82 -4.35 -3.72
N ILE A 180 -25.83 -5.23 -3.58
CA ILE A 180 -25.48 -6.26 -4.57
C ILE A 180 -26.64 -7.24 -4.76
N SER A 181 -27.32 -7.64 -3.67
CA SER A 181 -28.48 -8.55 -3.75
C SER A 181 -29.65 -7.91 -4.50
N SER A 182 -29.94 -6.64 -4.19
CA SER A 182 -31.11 -5.91 -4.70
C SER A 182 -30.87 -5.27 -6.06
N CYS A 183 -29.60 -5.01 -6.40
CA CYS A 183 -29.18 -4.10 -7.46
C CYS A 183 -29.78 -2.69 -7.35
N ARG A 184 -30.31 -2.30 -6.17
CA ARG A 184 -31.00 -1.02 -5.94
C ARG A 184 -30.18 -0.12 -5.01
N PRO A 185 -30.18 1.21 -5.24
CA PRO A 185 -29.58 2.14 -4.28
C PRO A 185 -30.28 2.02 -2.91
N PRO A 186 -29.53 2.06 -1.79
CA PRO A 186 -30.13 1.98 -0.47
C PRO A 186 -30.98 3.23 -0.18
N PHE A 187 -32.14 2.98 0.40
CA PHE A 187 -33.18 3.92 0.77
C PHE A 187 -33.68 4.79 -0.39
N LYS A 188 -33.65 4.26 -1.63
CA LYS A 188 -34.08 4.97 -2.85
C LYS A 188 -35.51 5.52 -2.74
N ASP A 189 -36.41 4.78 -2.11
CA ASP A 189 -37.84 5.13 -2.04
C ASP A 189 -38.14 6.11 -0.89
N MET A 190 -37.13 6.51 -0.10
CA MET A 190 -37.32 7.45 0.99
C MET A 190 -37.42 8.90 0.47
N SER A 191 -38.55 9.54 0.75
CA SER A 191 -38.85 10.90 0.29
C SER A 191 -37.99 11.98 0.94
N ASN A 192 -37.62 11.82 2.21
CA ASN A 192 -36.80 12.79 2.94
C ASN A 192 -35.47 12.19 3.37
N GLN A 193 -34.43 12.42 2.57
CA GLN A 193 -33.07 11.94 2.84
C GLN A 193 -32.41 12.64 4.04
N LEU A 194 -32.89 13.82 4.47
CA LEU A 194 -32.31 14.56 5.61
C LEU A 194 -32.55 13.85 6.94
N VAL A 195 -33.66 13.11 7.08
CA VAL A 195 -33.99 12.37 8.31
C VAL A 195 -33.40 10.96 8.34
N LEU A 196 -32.77 10.53 7.23
CA LEU A 196 -32.26 9.17 7.10
C LEU A 196 -31.23 8.81 8.19
N PRO A 197 -30.23 9.64 8.54
CA PRO A 197 -29.29 9.33 9.62
C PRO A 197 -29.96 9.04 10.96
N ILE A 198 -31.00 9.82 11.30
CA ILE A 198 -31.78 9.68 12.54
C ILE A 198 -32.57 8.36 12.52
N ARG A 199 -33.19 8.02 11.39
CA ARG A 199 -33.93 6.75 11.29
C ARG A 199 -33.01 5.55 11.34
N ILE A 200 -31.85 5.61 10.68
CA ILE A 200 -30.82 4.55 10.72
C ILE A 200 -30.32 4.33 12.15
N SER A 201 -30.09 5.41 12.91
CA SER A 201 -29.66 5.31 14.31
C SER A 201 -30.75 4.73 15.23
N GLN A 202 -32.02 4.87 14.85
CA GLN A 202 -33.18 4.25 15.50
C GLN A 202 -33.47 2.82 15.02
N GLY A 203 -32.60 2.23 14.19
CA GLY A 203 -32.72 0.84 13.76
C GLY A 203 -33.40 0.64 12.41
N LEU A 204 -33.71 1.70 11.66
CA LEU A 204 -34.18 1.54 10.28
C LEU A 204 -33.13 0.80 9.44
N ARG A 205 -33.57 -0.27 8.77
CA ARG A 205 -32.78 -1.02 7.80
C ARG A 205 -33.59 -1.22 6.53
N GLU A 206 -32.88 -1.58 5.47
CA GLU A 206 -33.53 -1.96 4.22
C GLU A 206 -34.29 -3.27 4.36
N THR A 207 -35.31 -3.43 3.53
CA THR A 207 -36.12 -4.66 3.52
C THR A 207 -35.39 -5.78 2.78
N PRO A 208 -35.35 -7.02 3.32
CA PRO A 208 -34.79 -8.15 2.60
C PRO A 208 -35.49 -8.40 1.26
N ILE A 209 -34.70 -8.65 0.22
CA ILE A 209 -35.23 -8.86 -1.14
C ILE A 209 -35.71 -10.31 -1.29
N PRO A 210 -36.95 -10.54 -1.76
CA PRO A 210 -37.46 -11.87 -2.04
C PRO A 210 -36.52 -12.66 -2.96
N LYS A 211 -36.39 -13.97 -2.73
CA LYS A 211 -35.50 -14.89 -3.47
C LYS A 211 -33.99 -14.69 -3.23
N THR A 212 -33.61 -13.87 -2.26
CA THR A 212 -32.22 -13.86 -1.76
C THR A 212 -31.92 -15.15 -1.00
N PRO A 213 -30.79 -15.84 -1.27
CA PRO A 213 -30.32 -16.95 -0.45
C PRO A 213 -30.29 -16.59 1.03
N LYS A 214 -30.93 -17.41 1.87
CA LYS A 214 -31.13 -17.09 3.29
C LYS A 214 -29.82 -16.90 4.04
N ASP A 215 -28.80 -17.68 3.72
CA ASP A 215 -27.48 -17.57 4.35
C ASP A 215 -26.80 -16.22 4.02
N TYR A 216 -27.01 -15.70 2.80
CA TYR A 216 -26.49 -14.39 2.38
C TYR A 216 -27.27 -13.24 3.02
N GLU A 217 -28.59 -13.39 3.16
CA GLU A 217 -29.43 -12.46 3.93
C GLU A 217 -29.03 -12.38 5.39
N ASN A 218 -28.88 -13.54 6.05
CA ASN A 218 -28.40 -13.61 7.42
C ASN A 218 -27.01 -12.96 7.56
N LEU A 219 -26.13 -13.12 6.57
CA LEU A 219 -24.81 -12.51 6.57
C LEU A 219 -24.88 -10.98 6.56
N TYR A 220 -25.55 -10.36 5.58
CA TYR A 220 -25.57 -8.90 5.53
C TYR A 220 -26.36 -8.30 6.69
N THR A 221 -27.36 -9.03 7.21
CA THR A 221 -28.13 -8.58 8.36
C THR A 221 -27.33 -8.63 9.67
N ASP A 222 -26.42 -9.60 9.82
CA ASP A 222 -25.45 -9.60 10.91
C ASP A 222 -24.44 -8.45 10.79
N CYS A 223 -24.01 -8.11 9.57
CA CYS A 223 -23.05 -7.03 9.32
C CYS A 223 -23.58 -5.64 9.71
N TRP A 224 -24.87 -5.36 9.52
CA TRP A 224 -25.44 -4.03 9.76
C TRP A 224 -26.19 -3.87 11.10
N LYS A 225 -25.92 -4.75 12.09
CA LYS A 225 -26.47 -4.63 13.45
C LYS A 225 -26.13 -3.27 14.08
N LEU A 226 -27.00 -2.80 14.97
CA LEU A 226 -26.85 -1.48 15.59
C LEU A 226 -25.55 -1.40 16.41
N GLU A 227 -25.32 -2.37 17.29
CA GLU A 227 -24.12 -2.44 18.11
C GLU A 227 -22.93 -2.97 17.30
N PRO A 228 -21.77 -2.27 17.30
CA PRO A 228 -20.58 -2.70 16.56
C PRO A 228 -20.05 -4.07 16.99
N ASP A 229 -20.14 -4.41 18.27
CA ASP A 229 -19.61 -5.66 18.83
C ASP A 229 -20.45 -6.88 18.43
N ASP A 230 -21.73 -6.68 18.10
CA ASP A 230 -22.62 -7.73 17.61
C ASP A 230 -22.38 -8.09 16.14
N ARG A 231 -21.59 -7.28 15.42
CA ARG A 231 -21.25 -7.50 14.01
C ARG A 231 -20.10 -8.52 13.93
N PRO A 232 -20.03 -9.35 12.87
CA PRO A 232 -18.88 -10.21 12.63
C PRO A 232 -17.58 -9.40 12.41
N THR A 233 -16.42 -10.03 12.46
CA THR A 233 -15.20 -9.46 11.86
C THR A 233 -15.25 -9.64 10.35
N ILE A 234 -14.47 -8.86 9.59
CA ILE A 234 -14.43 -9.02 8.13
C ILE A 234 -13.94 -10.41 7.71
N GLN A 235 -13.02 -11.02 8.48
CA GLN A 235 -12.55 -12.39 8.23
C GLN A 235 -13.71 -13.40 8.36
N ILE A 236 -14.59 -13.24 9.36
CA ILE A 236 -15.80 -14.08 9.49
C ILE A 236 -16.74 -13.87 8.30
N VAL A 237 -16.86 -12.63 7.80
CA VAL A 237 -17.67 -12.34 6.60
C VAL A 237 -17.13 -13.08 5.38
N VAL A 238 -15.81 -13.04 5.16
CA VAL A 238 -15.13 -13.77 4.07
C VAL A 238 -15.38 -15.27 4.18
N THR A 239 -15.13 -15.89 5.35
CA THR A 239 -15.34 -17.33 5.56
C THR A 239 -16.81 -17.73 5.35
N ARG A 240 -17.77 -16.90 5.76
CA ARG A 240 -19.19 -17.15 5.50
C ARG A 240 -19.53 -17.08 4.01
N LEU A 241 -18.95 -16.13 3.27
CA LEU A 241 -19.12 -16.05 1.82
C LEU A 241 -18.53 -17.27 1.11
N GLU A 242 -17.35 -17.73 1.51
CA GLU A 242 -16.73 -18.96 0.98
C GLU A 242 -17.61 -20.19 1.22
N ALA A 243 -18.18 -20.32 2.43
CA ALA A 243 -19.09 -21.41 2.77
C ALA A 243 -20.37 -21.36 1.90
N ILE A 244 -20.92 -20.17 1.66
CA ILE A 244 -22.06 -19.97 0.76
C ILE A 244 -21.67 -20.35 -0.67
N MET A 245 -20.56 -19.85 -1.19
CA MET A 245 -20.09 -20.16 -2.54
C MET A 245 -19.87 -21.66 -2.74
N THR A 246 -19.28 -22.33 -1.75
CA THR A 246 -19.08 -23.79 -1.74
C THR A 246 -20.42 -24.53 -1.80
N LYS A 247 -21.40 -24.11 -0.98
CA LYS A 247 -22.75 -24.69 -0.96
C LYS A 247 -23.46 -24.58 -2.32
N TYR A 248 -23.18 -23.54 -3.09
CA TYR A 248 -23.73 -23.32 -4.43
C TYR A 248 -22.81 -23.80 -5.56
N ASN A 249 -21.75 -24.57 -5.26
CA ASN A 249 -20.77 -25.09 -6.22
C ASN A 249 -20.10 -24.01 -7.08
N ILE A 250 -19.82 -22.85 -6.50
CA ILE A 250 -19.13 -21.76 -7.17
C ILE A 250 -17.63 -21.88 -6.91
N THR A 251 -16.84 -22.08 -7.96
CA THR A 251 -15.37 -22.11 -7.87
C THR A 251 -14.77 -20.70 -7.87
N THR A 252 -13.77 -20.50 -7.00
CA THR A 252 -12.95 -19.27 -6.90
C THR A 252 -11.69 -19.31 -7.77
N LYS A 253 -11.37 -20.46 -8.40
CA LYS A 253 -10.23 -20.58 -9.30
C LYS A 253 -10.49 -19.78 -10.57
N HIS A 254 -9.61 -18.81 -10.83
CA HIS A 254 -9.47 -18.15 -12.11
C HIS A 254 -9.04 -19.16 -13.18
N ASP A 255 -9.99 -19.82 -13.84
CA ASP A 255 -9.77 -20.30 -15.19
C ASP A 255 -9.94 -19.11 -16.12
N TRP A 256 -8.87 -18.32 -16.25
CA TRP A 256 -8.76 -17.42 -17.39
C TRP A 256 -8.50 -18.27 -18.63
N THR A 257 -9.53 -18.50 -19.43
CA THR A 257 -9.34 -18.81 -20.85
C THR A 257 -9.30 -17.48 -21.60
N PRO A 258 -8.19 -17.13 -22.30
CA PRO A 258 -8.21 -16.00 -23.21
C PRO A 258 -9.34 -16.20 -24.23
N PRO A 259 -10.09 -15.14 -24.59
CA PRO A 259 -10.90 -15.19 -25.79
C PRO A 259 -9.97 -15.52 -26.95
N ILE A 260 -10.20 -16.65 -27.61
CA ILE A 260 -9.66 -16.90 -28.95
C ILE A 260 -10.22 -15.76 -29.79
N ILE A 261 -9.36 -14.80 -30.16
CA ILE A 261 -9.65 -13.86 -31.23
C ILE A 261 -9.65 -14.72 -32.50
N GLY A 262 -10.83 -15.26 -32.81
CA GLY A 262 -11.12 -15.81 -34.12
C GLY A 262 -10.98 -14.67 -35.11
N ASN A 263 -9.88 -14.69 -35.87
CA ASN A 263 -9.78 -13.92 -37.09
C ASN A 263 -10.99 -14.24 -37.97
N ASN A 264 -11.51 -13.20 -38.60
CA ASN A 264 -12.60 -13.15 -39.58
C ASN A 264 -13.99 -12.87 -38.99
N LEU A 265 -14.42 -11.60 -39.06
CA LEU A 265 -15.44 -11.20 -40.05
C LEU A 265 -15.60 -9.67 -40.11
N SER A 266 -15.17 -9.14 -41.26
CA SER A 266 -15.74 -8.06 -42.07
C SER A 266 -16.26 -6.77 -41.42
N HIS A 267 -15.63 -5.67 -41.81
CA HIS A 267 -16.20 -4.34 -41.98
C HIS A 267 -17.68 -4.36 -42.44
N ASN A 268 -18.55 -3.65 -41.72
CA ASN A 268 -19.16 -2.41 -42.21
C ASN A 268 -20.23 -1.88 -41.23
N ASN A 269 -20.20 -0.55 -41.07
CA ASN A 269 -21.29 0.37 -40.73
C ASN A 269 -22.18 0.05 -39.52
N LEU A 270 -22.06 0.88 -38.49
CA LEU A 270 -23.20 1.56 -37.85
C LEU A 270 -22.66 2.76 -37.04
N SER A 271 -22.37 3.83 -37.77
CA SER A 271 -22.51 5.18 -37.25
C SER A 271 -24.01 5.45 -37.08
N GLN A 272 -24.48 5.68 -35.85
CA GLN A 272 -25.32 6.84 -35.47
C GLN A 272 -25.94 6.68 -34.08
N SER A 273 -25.92 7.82 -33.36
CA SER A 273 -26.64 8.15 -32.13
C SER A 273 -25.98 7.80 -30.78
N PHE A 274 -25.00 8.62 -30.39
CA PHE A 274 -24.87 9.07 -29.00
C PHE A 274 -24.53 10.56 -29.00
N ASN A 275 -25.56 11.40 -29.06
CA ASN A 275 -25.47 12.81 -28.69
C ASN A 275 -26.31 12.98 -27.42
N ASN A 276 -25.67 13.17 -26.27
CA ASN A 276 -25.67 14.48 -25.61
C ASN A 276 -24.91 14.46 -24.26
N ASN A 277 -23.99 15.42 -24.17
CA ASN A 277 -23.57 16.19 -23.00
C ASN A 277 -22.72 15.51 -21.92
N ILE A 278 -21.48 15.21 -22.28
CA ILE A 278 -20.33 15.38 -21.36
C ILE A 278 -19.47 16.51 -21.96
N TYR A 279 -19.17 17.53 -21.15
CA TYR A 279 -18.29 18.63 -21.53
C TYR A 279 -16.94 18.08 -22.04
N ASN A 280 -16.76 18.08 -23.36
CA ASN A 280 -15.52 17.73 -24.04
C ASN A 280 -14.49 18.86 -23.88
N ASN A 281 -13.87 18.95 -22.71
CA ASN A 281 -12.54 19.56 -22.60
C ASN A 281 -11.51 18.44 -22.70
N THR A 282 -11.15 18.09 -23.94
CA THR A 282 -10.04 17.18 -24.23
C THR A 282 -8.74 17.88 -23.84
N ILE A 283 -8.29 17.66 -22.61
CA ILE A 283 -6.99 18.14 -22.13
C ILE A 283 -5.91 17.36 -22.92
N ARG A 284 -5.28 18.02 -23.90
CA ARG A 284 -4.01 17.56 -24.46
C ARG A 284 -2.91 17.88 -23.45
N VAL A 285 -2.51 16.88 -22.65
CA VAL A 285 -1.31 16.97 -21.82
C VAL A 285 -0.12 16.52 -22.68
N GLU A 286 0.89 17.37 -22.83
CA GLU A 286 2.18 16.94 -23.36
C GLU A 286 2.82 15.92 -22.43
N ALA A 287 3.49 14.93 -23.02
CA ALA A 287 3.97 13.76 -22.31
C ALA A 287 4.87 14.15 -21.13
N PRO A 288 4.62 13.66 -19.90
CA PRO A 288 5.70 13.55 -18.94
C PRO A 288 6.73 12.60 -19.56
N GLN A 289 8.01 12.98 -19.52
CA GLN A 289 9.11 12.08 -19.82
C GLN A 289 8.95 10.86 -18.90
N THR A 290 8.56 9.74 -19.50
CA THR A 290 8.23 8.50 -18.80
C THR A 290 9.53 7.82 -18.39
N SER A 291 9.86 7.82 -17.09
CA SER A 291 10.59 6.68 -16.56
C SER A 291 9.56 5.58 -16.33
N PHE A 292 9.67 4.51 -17.11
CA PHE A 292 9.03 3.24 -16.79
C PHE A 292 9.31 2.89 -15.31
N TYR A 293 8.39 2.17 -14.64
CA TYR A 293 8.78 1.37 -13.49
C TYR A 293 9.82 0.37 -13.99
N LYS A 294 11.08 0.78 -13.93
CA LYS A 294 12.22 -0.09 -14.13
C LYS A 294 12.11 -1.09 -12.99
N GLN A 295 12.12 -2.38 -13.30
CA GLN A 295 12.47 -3.37 -12.29
C GLN A 295 13.70 -2.81 -11.57
N LYS A 296 13.62 -2.69 -10.24
CA LYS A 296 14.72 -2.12 -9.45
C LYS A 296 15.99 -2.80 -9.93
N SER A 297 16.94 -2.00 -10.38
CA SER A 297 18.24 -2.51 -10.77
C SER A 297 18.89 -3.15 -9.54
N GLU A 298 19.92 -3.95 -9.77
CA GLU A 298 20.74 -4.53 -8.70
C GLU A 298 21.24 -3.42 -7.77
N LYS A 299 21.60 -2.25 -8.33
CA LYS A 299 21.95 -1.05 -7.57
C LYS A 299 20.82 -0.56 -6.65
N ASP A 300 19.60 -0.43 -7.17
CA ASP A 300 18.46 0.06 -6.39
C ASP A 300 18.10 -0.89 -5.22
N ILE A 301 18.38 -2.18 -5.38
CA ILE A 301 18.21 -3.18 -4.31
C ILE A 301 19.34 -3.06 -3.29
N VAL A 302 20.59 -2.91 -3.73
CA VAL A 302 21.75 -2.69 -2.85
C VAL A 302 21.56 -1.43 -2.01
N ASP A 303 21.16 -0.31 -2.63
CA ASP A 303 20.86 0.93 -1.90
C ASP A 303 19.73 0.73 -0.89
N GLY A 304 18.70 -0.05 -1.25
CA GLY A 304 17.62 -0.44 -0.34
C GLY A 304 18.08 -1.24 0.88
N ILE A 305 19.01 -2.19 0.69
CA ILE A 305 19.62 -2.97 1.78
C ILE A 305 20.50 -2.08 2.65
N SER A 306 21.27 -1.17 2.04
CA SER A 306 22.18 -0.26 2.76
C SER A 306 21.46 0.70 3.72
N ALA A 307 20.15 0.90 3.52
CA ALA A 307 19.30 1.75 4.35
C ALA A 307 18.74 1.04 5.60
N PHE A 308 19.08 -0.23 5.83
CA PHE A 308 18.67 -0.94 7.04
C PHE A 308 19.45 -0.42 8.26
N ASP A 309 18.74 0.05 9.28
CA ASP A 309 19.34 0.64 10.50
C ASP A 309 19.97 -0.41 11.45
N GLU A 310 19.83 -1.69 11.14
CA GLU A 310 20.41 -2.82 11.88
C GLU A 310 21.88 -3.05 11.56
N THR A 311 22.66 -3.43 12.56
CA THR A 311 24.05 -3.89 12.37
C THR A 311 24.07 -5.40 12.18
N VAL A 312 25.20 -5.94 11.73
CA VAL A 312 25.38 -7.39 11.54
C VAL A 312 25.28 -8.24 12.81
N TYR A 313 25.22 -7.60 13.97
CA TYR A 313 24.98 -8.28 15.24
C TYR A 313 23.50 -8.51 15.54
N ASP A 314 22.59 -7.93 14.76
CA ASP A 314 21.16 -8.20 14.87
C ASP A 314 20.83 -9.59 14.30
N GLN A 315 20.23 -10.44 15.12
CA GLN A 315 19.91 -11.83 14.77
C GLN A 315 18.97 -11.96 13.57
N ASN A 316 18.16 -10.93 13.28
CA ASN A 316 17.20 -10.92 12.19
C ASN A 316 17.73 -10.26 10.91
N LYS A 317 18.87 -9.57 10.95
CA LYS A 317 19.39 -8.81 9.78
C LYS A 317 19.55 -9.70 8.55
N LYS A 318 20.12 -10.90 8.72
CA LYS A 318 20.27 -11.87 7.63
C LYS A 318 18.93 -12.21 6.97
N GLN A 319 17.91 -12.52 7.75
CA GLN A 319 16.59 -12.89 7.21
C GLN A 319 15.88 -11.70 6.56
N LYS A 320 16.02 -10.48 7.10
CA LYS A 320 15.48 -9.26 6.49
C LYS A 320 16.07 -9.01 5.11
N ILE A 321 17.39 -9.13 4.95
CA ILE A 321 18.07 -8.99 3.66
C ILE A 321 17.54 -10.02 2.65
N LEU A 322 17.44 -11.30 3.06
CA LEU A 322 16.94 -12.37 2.19
C LEU A 322 15.49 -12.14 1.76
N ASN A 323 14.62 -11.71 2.68
CA ASN A 323 13.23 -11.39 2.37
C ASN A 323 13.12 -10.21 1.40
N TYR A 324 13.89 -9.15 1.63
CA TYR A 324 13.90 -7.95 0.77
C TYR A 324 14.34 -8.26 -0.67
N ILE A 325 15.37 -9.08 -0.83
CA ILE A 325 15.84 -9.54 -2.15
C ILE A 325 14.75 -10.36 -2.85
N LYS A 326 14.08 -11.26 -2.10
CA LYS A 326 12.99 -12.10 -2.61
C LYS A 326 11.76 -11.30 -3.03
N GLU A 327 11.35 -10.32 -2.24
CA GLU A 327 10.23 -9.40 -2.53
C GLU A 327 10.45 -8.61 -3.83
N HIS A 328 11.70 -8.38 -4.19
CA HIS A 328 12.09 -7.73 -5.44
C HIS A 328 12.42 -8.69 -6.60
N HIS A 329 12.04 -9.98 -6.46
CA HIS A 329 12.23 -11.02 -7.47
C HIS A 329 13.69 -11.19 -7.93
N MET A 330 14.65 -11.04 -7.01
CA MET A 330 16.07 -11.33 -7.25
C MET A 330 16.57 -12.50 -6.38
N THR A 331 17.79 -12.95 -6.65
CA THR A 331 18.47 -13.96 -5.83
C THR A 331 19.68 -13.34 -5.13
N PRO A 332 20.06 -13.83 -3.93
CA PRO A 332 21.25 -13.37 -3.23
C PRO A 332 22.52 -13.49 -4.07
N GLU A 333 22.67 -14.55 -4.85
CA GLU A 333 23.83 -14.79 -5.73
C GLU A 333 23.93 -13.70 -6.80
N LYS A 334 22.81 -13.32 -7.40
CA LYS A 334 22.78 -12.27 -8.44
C LYS A 334 23.19 -10.90 -7.88
N ILE A 335 22.76 -10.59 -6.66
CA ILE A 335 23.16 -9.36 -5.97
C ILE A 335 24.65 -9.41 -5.58
N PHE A 336 25.12 -10.55 -5.10
CA PHE A 336 26.53 -10.74 -4.74
C PHE A 336 27.47 -10.60 -5.95
N ASP A 337 27.10 -11.18 -7.10
CA ASP A 337 27.84 -11.04 -8.36
C ASP A 337 27.90 -9.56 -8.79
N TRP A 338 26.80 -8.84 -8.65
CA TRP A 338 26.77 -7.41 -8.96
C TRP A 338 27.66 -6.60 -8.03
N LEU A 339 27.57 -6.82 -6.71
CA LEU A 339 28.40 -6.15 -5.70
C LEU A 339 29.89 -6.40 -5.94
N SER A 340 30.25 -7.64 -6.26
CA SER A 340 31.64 -8.04 -6.57
C SER A 340 32.22 -7.25 -7.74
N ASN A 341 31.39 -6.83 -8.69
CA ASN A 341 31.79 -6.02 -9.85
C ASN A 341 31.63 -4.50 -9.64
N ASN A 342 31.06 -4.04 -8.52
CA ASN A 342 30.70 -2.62 -8.29
C ASN A 342 31.15 -2.11 -6.91
N GLN A 343 32.41 -2.34 -6.54
CA GLN A 343 32.99 -2.03 -5.22
C GLN A 343 33.41 -0.55 -5.03
N VAL A 344 32.96 0.36 -5.89
CA VAL A 344 33.42 1.77 -5.86
C VAL A 344 32.64 2.59 -4.82
N GLU A 345 31.33 2.33 -4.69
CA GLU A 345 30.40 3.11 -3.87
C GLU A 345 30.36 2.60 -2.42
N ALA A 346 30.26 3.53 -1.46
CA ALA A 346 30.29 3.20 -0.04
C ALA A 346 29.12 2.28 0.39
N ASN A 347 27.95 2.41 -0.23
CA ASN A 347 26.80 1.55 0.02
C ASN A 347 27.04 0.12 -0.47
N SER A 348 27.61 -0.04 -1.67
CA SER A 348 27.99 -1.36 -2.19
C SER A 348 29.00 -2.05 -1.28
N LEU A 349 30.01 -1.32 -0.81
CA LEU A 349 31.01 -1.83 0.12
C LEU A 349 30.39 -2.23 1.47
N LEU A 350 29.49 -1.41 2.03
CA LEU A 350 28.74 -1.76 3.24
C LEU A 350 27.95 -3.07 3.06
N VAL A 351 27.17 -3.21 1.98
CA VAL A 351 26.35 -4.41 1.75
C VAL A 351 27.22 -5.63 1.44
N LEU A 352 28.36 -5.45 0.77
CA LEU A 352 29.32 -6.52 0.54
C LEU A 352 29.96 -6.99 1.86
N GLY A 353 30.24 -6.06 2.79
CA GLY A 353 30.61 -6.37 4.17
C GLY A 353 29.53 -7.20 4.88
N ASP A 354 28.26 -6.80 4.77
CA ASP A 354 27.13 -7.54 5.35
C ASP A 354 27.02 -8.97 4.79
N PHE A 355 27.22 -9.16 3.48
CA PHE A 355 27.16 -10.48 2.85
C PHE A 355 28.29 -11.40 3.32
N ASN A 356 29.52 -10.88 3.46
CA ASN A 356 30.66 -11.64 3.96
C ASN A 356 30.54 -11.94 5.46
N TYR A 357 30.05 -11.00 6.28
CA TYR A 357 29.88 -11.22 7.71
C TYR A 357 28.75 -12.21 8.01
N LEU A 358 27.63 -12.12 7.29
CA LEU A 358 26.43 -12.96 7.51
C LEU A 358 26.42 -14.26 6.71
N GLY A 359 27.35 -14.44 5.77
CA GLY A 359 27.39 -15.60 4.86
C GLY A 359 26.15 -15.66 3.98
N ILE A 360 25.90 -14.59 3.21
CA ILE A 360 24.81 -14.49 2.23
C ILE A 360 25.44 -14.64 0.84
N ALA A 361 25.08 -15.70 0.11
CA ALA A 361 25.66 -16.06 -1.19
C ALA A 361 27.19 -16.30 -1.20
N THR A 362 27.86 -16.20 -0.05
CA THR A 362 29.28 -16.49 0.16
C THR A 362 29.49 -17.19 1.51
N MET A 363 30.68 -17.76 1.72
CA MET A 363 31.11 -18.24 3.04
C MET A 363 31.32 -17.07 3.99
N ILE A 364 31.16 -17.32 5.29
CA ILE A 364 31.41 -16.30 6.32
C ILE A 364 32.90 -15.94 6.33
N ASP A 365 33.19 -14.66 6.11
CA ASP A 365 34.55 -14.10 6.13
C ASP A 365 34.52 -12.73 6.81
N LYS A 366 34.82 -12.71 8.11
CA LYS A 366 34.74 -11.50 8.95
C LYS A 366 35.89 -10.52 8.70
N GLU A 367 37.06 -11.03 8.33
CA GLU A 367 38.23 -10.21 8.04
C GLU A 367 37.96 -9.40 6.77
N LYS A 368 37.50 -10.08 5.72
CA LYS A 368 37.10 -9.42 4.48
C LYS A 368 35.91 -8.49 4.66
N ALA A 369 34.96 -8.83 5.54
CA ALA A 369 33.87 -7.93 5.89
C ALA A 369 34.39 -6.63 6.56
N TYR A 370 35.37 -6.74 7.46
CA TYR A 370 36.00 -5.59 8.11
C TYR A 370 36.67 -4.66 7.09
N GLU A 371 37.44 -5.21 6.13
CA GLU A 371 38.07 -4.44 5.05
C GLU A 371 37.03 -3.62 4.26
N TYR A 372 35.91 -4.25 3.88
CA TYR A 372 34.85 -3.55 3.16
C TYR A 372 34.16 -2.47 4.00
N TYR A 373 33.93 -2.72 5.29
CA TYR A 373 33.40 -1.68 6.16
C TYR A 373 34.36 -0.52 6.35
N GLU A 374 35.65 -0.79 6.50
CA GLU A 374 36.69 0.24 6.63
C GLU A 374 36.73 1.12 5.39
N GLU A 375 36.72 0.53 4.20
CA GLU A 375 36.68 1.29 2.95
C GLU A 375 35.38 2.11 2.82
N ALA A 376 34.23 1.52 3.13
CA ALA A 376 32.95 2.23 3.14
C ALA A 376 32.92 3.39 4.16
N GLY A 377 33.49 3.17 5.35
CA GLY A 377 33.55 4.13 6.43
C GLY A 377 34.50 5.29 6.12
N ASN A 378 35.64 5.02 5.49
CA ASN A 378 36.57 6.04 4.99
C ASN A 378 35.95 6.90 3.88
N LYS A 379 35.01 6.33 3.10
CA LYS A 379 34.18 7.08 2.14
C LYS A 379 33.00 7.82 2.79
N GLY A 380 32.90 7.80 4.12
CA GLY A 380 31.91 8.56 4.87
C GLY A 380 30.60 7.83 5.14
N ASN A 381 30.47 6.52 4.90
CA ASN A 381 29.22 5.82 5.25
C ASN A 381 29.08 5.68 6.79
N SER A 382 28.09 6.37 7.36
CA SER A 382 27.91 6.47 8.81
C SER A 382 27.55 5.12 9.47
N LEU A 383 26.85 4.23 8.77
CA LEU A 383 26.49 2.91 9.28
C LEU A 383 27.68 1.94 9.27
N ALA A 384 28.53 2.02 8.24
CA ALA A 384 29.80 1.29 8.20
C ALA A 384 30.72 1.73 9.36
N GLN A 385 30.87 3.04 9.57
CA GLN A 385 31.60 3.59 10.71
C GLN A 385 31.03 3.10 12.05
N TYR A 386 29.70 3.12 12.22
CA TYR A 386 29.09 2.60 13.44
C TYR A 386 29.39 1.09 13.62
N THR A 387 29.29 0.31 12.54
CA THR A 387 29.57 -1.13 12.55
C THR A 387 31.03 -1.42 12.90
N LEU A 388 31.98 -0.68 12.34
CA LEU A 388 33.40 -0.74 12.70
C LEU A 388 33.65 -0.39 14.16
N GLY A 389 32.93 0.58 14.72
CA GLY A 389 32.99 0.92 16.13
C GLY A 389 32.60 -0.27 17.01
N ILE A 390 31.50 -0.95 16.67
CA ILE A 390 31.07 -2.17 17.38
C ILE A 390 32.08 -3.32 17.19
N MET A 391 32.57 -3.55 15.98
CA MET A 391 33.59 -4.58 15.71
C MET A 391 34.88 -4.31 16.48
N SER A 392 35.33 -3.05 16.51
CA SER A 392 36.51 -2.62 17.25
C SER A 392 36.35 -2.86 18.75
N GLU A 393 35.17 -2.60 19.31
CA GLU A 393 34.90 -2.84 20.72
C GLU A 393 34.74 -4.32 21.07
N LYS A 394 33.95 -5.07 20.29
CA LYS A 394 33.54 -6.44 20.63
C LYS A 394 34.50 -7.52 20.14
N GLU A 395 35.07 -7.34 18.96
CA GLU A 395 35.90 -8.37 18.31
C GLU A 395 37.39 -8.04 18.47
N LEU A 396 37.79 -6.80 18.20
CA LEU A 396 39.21 -6.38 18.29
C LEU A 396 39.61 -5.88 19.69
N GLN A 397 38.64 -5.66 20.57
CA GLN A 397 38.85 -5.14 21.94
C GLN A 397 39.67 -3.84 22.01
N SER A 398 39.60 -3.03 20.95
CA SER A 398 40.31 -1.76 20.84
C SER A 398 39.37 -0.59 21.13
N THR A 399 39.45 -0.08 22.37
CA THR A 399 38.63 1.05 22.80
C THR A 399 38.95 2.33 22.01
N SER A 400 40.21 2.56 21.66
CA SER A 400 40.61 3.74 20.89
C SER A 400 40.04 3.71 19.46
N ALA A 401 40.11 2.57 18.78
CA ALA A 401 39.51 2.40 17.45
C ALA A 401 37.98 2.50 17.49
N ALA A 402 37.35 1.93 18.53
CA ALA A 402 35.91 2.04 18.73
C ALA A 402 35.45 3.50 18.92
N ILE A 403 36.14 4.25 19.78
CA ILE A 403 35.88 5.69 20.00
C ILE A 403 36.04 6.47 18.70
N TYR A 404 37.11 6.22 17.93
CA TYR A 404 37.35 6.89 16.66
C TYR A 404 36.17 6.68 15.70
N TRP A 405 35.77 5.43 15.47
CA TRP A 405 34.71 5.12 14.52
C TRP A 405 33.32 5.58 14.98
N PHE A 406 33.02 5.51 16.28
CA PHE A 406 31.80 6.07 16.83
C PHE A 406 31.77 7.60 16.70
N ASP A 407 32.89 8.30 16.92
CA ASP A 407 32.97 9.76 16.72
C ASP A 407 32.68 10.15 15.26
N GLN A 408 33.29 9.44 14.30
CA GLN A 408 33.05 9.71 12.87
C GLN A 408 31.57 9.51 12.51
N SER A 409 30.95 8.44 13.00
CA SER A 409 29.53 8.16 12.74
C SER A 409 28.60 9.16 13.47
N ALA A 410 28.95 9.55 14.68
CA ALA A 410 28.21 10.51 15.51
C ALA A 410 28.17 11.91 14.88
N LYS A 411 29.30 12.38 14.30
CA LYS A 411 29.36 13.66 13.56
C LYS A 411 28.40 13.71 12.37
N GLN A 412 27.99 12.55 11.87
CA GLN A 412 27.01 12.41 10.79
C GLN A 412 25.57 12.24 11.29
N GLY A 413 25.34 12.35 12.61
CA GLY A 413 24.01 12.30 13.21
C GLY A 413 23.52 10.90 13.59
N ASN A 414 24.38 9.87 13.59
CA ASN A 414 23.98 8.53 14.04
C ASN A 414 23.79 8.51 15.56
N GLN A 415 22.54 8.45 16.02
CA GLN A 415 22.20 8.51 17.45
C GLN A 415 22.75 7.35 18.26
N LYS A 416 22.86 6.14 17.68
CA LYS A 416 23.43 4.98 18.37
C LYS A 416 24.93 5.18 18.59
N ALA A 417 25.62 5.69 17.57
CA ALA A 417 27.04 6.04 17.67
C ALA A 417 27.30 7.16 18.70
N ILE A 418 26.43 8.19 18.76
CA ILE A 418 26.52 9.24 19.78
C ILE A 418 26.47 8.63 21.19
N ASN A 419 25.52 7.74 21.44
CA ASN A 419 25.35 7.11 22.75
C ASN A 419 26.57 6.24 23.10
N ASP A 420 27.05 5.42 22.16
CA ASP A 420 28.20 4.53 22.37
C ASP A 420 29.52 5.31 22.52
N PHE A 421 29.69 6.41 21.79
CA PHE A 421 30.83 7.31 21.94
C PHE A 421 30.90 7.90 23.35
N TYR A 422 29.80 8.49 23.84
CA TYR A 422 29.77 9.05 25.20
C TYR A 422 29.88 7.98 26.28
N ARG A 423 29.30 6.79 26.06
CA ARG A 423 29.49 5.64 26.95
C ARG A 423 30.97 5.28 27.07
N LEU A 424 31.71 5.19 25.97
CA LEU A 424 33.13 4.86 26.00
C LEU A 424 33.99 5.99 26.60
N GLN A 425 33.67 7.26 26.36
CA GLN A 425 34.39 8.39 26.96
C GLN A 425 34.18 8.51 28.48
N THR A 426 32.98 8.17 28.97
CA THR A 426 32.67 8.21 30.40
C THR A 426 33.16 6.97 31.16
N SER A 427 33.37 5.86 30.44
CA SER A 427 33.77 4.59 31.04
C SER A 427 35.24 4.49 31.50
N ASN A 428 36.10 5.49 31.27
CA ASN A 428 37.39 5.58 31.96
C ASN A 428 37.92 7.03 32.08
N CYS A 429 37.62 7.65 33.23
CA CYS A 429 38.67 8.33 33.99
C CYS A 429 39.72 7.26 34.38
N ARG A 430 40.60 6.89 33.44
CA ARG A 430 41.88 6.18 33.69
C ARG A 430 42.77 6.23 32.45
N THR A 431 43.84 7.00 32.64
CA THR A 431 45.13 7.01 31.95
C THR A 431 45.17 7.43 30.48
N LEU A 432 45.36 8.74 30.30
CA LEU A 432 46.26 9.30 29.30
C LEU A 432 47.62 8.58 29.33
N SER A 433 48.05 8.06 28.19
CA SER A 433 49.44 8.22 27.77
C SER A 433 49.47 8.42 26.27
N SER A 434 49.91 9.61 25.87
CA SER A 434 50.36 9.93 24.52
C SER A 434 51.29 8.83 24.00
N ASN A 435 51.01 8.28 22.82
CA ASN A 435 52.02 7.84 21.87
C ASN A 435 51.42 7.89 20.46
N LYS A 436 52.03 8.71 19.60
CA LYS A 436 51.72 8.81 18.18
C LYS A 436 52.08 7.47 17.51
N TYR A 437 51.08 6.82 16.93
CA TYR A 437 51.27 5.72 15.97
C TYR A 437 50.45 6.09 14.73
N ASP A 438 51.01 5.87 13.55
CA ASP A 438 50.27 6.02 12.30
C ASP A 438 49.54 4.71 11.95
N ILE A 439 48.58 4.79 11.03
CA ILE A 439 47.41 3.90 10.80
C ILE A 439 47.72 2.38 10.60
N LEU A 440 49.00 1.95 10.61
CA LEU A 440 49.41 0.53 10.50
C LEU A 440 50.19 -0.01 11.71
N GLY A 441 50.27 0.72 12.84
CA GLY A 441 50.70 0.14 14.13
C GLY A 441 52.20 -0.14 14.31
N ASN A 442 53.09 0.48 13.53
CA ASN A 442 54.54 0.43 13.78
C ASN A 442 55.06 1.73 14.43
N ARG A 443 56.07 1.62 15.32
CA ARG A 443 56.70 2.77 16.03
C ARG A 443 57.46 3.68 15.06
N LEU A 444 57.33 5.00 15.27
CA LEU A 444 58.34 6.00 14.86
C LEU A 444 59.48 6.07 15.87
#